data_AF-A0A142FN53-F1
#
_entry.id   AF-A0A142FN53-F1
#
_cell.length_a   1.000
_cell.length_b   1.000
_cell.length_c   1.000
_cell.angle_alpha   90.00
_cell.angle_beta   90.00
_cell.angle_gamma   90.00
#
_symmetry.space_group_name_H-M   'P 1'
#
loop_
_entity.id
_entity.type
_entity.pdbx_description
1 polymer ?
#
loop_
_entity_poly.entity_id
_entity_poly.type
_entity_poly.pdbx_seq_one_letter_code
_entity_poly.pdbx_strand_id
1 'polypeptide(L)'
;MTQAPGPTVPGTTPPGQSDGNKGLPIGEGEVRVLSNRADDDIATVTTDEGVEMPFIVRVETGVMNRDRYQVMSLFQPGNDWTALNPQEQWNGKVLIHHGGNVGVSYGMGSPPNGDISGATNGNELLLGDSISVALARGFITLSTAQANLGHNVNLVTAAESLMMAKEHIIENYGPVRYTIGTGCSGGAIAQQHIANAYPGIYQGLIVQCSYPDVWTTAMQFADYNLISNYLGLQMPEGPEGFFSFMADLLTNGLLPTQWPFIYGHLPVNPVVSDLAFFPAAYPDQEDCRHSAG
;
A
#
# COMPACT_ATOMS: atom_id res chain seq x y z
N MET A 1 -31.71 -9.81 35.13
CA MET A 1 -30.26 -10.12 35.24
C MET A 1 -30.01 -11.43 34.52
N THR A 2 -29.37 -11.40 33.36
CA THR A 2 -28.77 -12.58 32.72
C THR A 2 -27.65 -12.09 31.83
N GLN A 3 -26.41 -12.40 32.26
CA GLN A 3 -25.14 -12.03 31.64
C GLN A 3 -24.99 -12.65 30.26
N ALA A 4 -24.35 -11.89 29.36
CA ALA A 4 -23.83 -12.37 28.10
C ALA A 4 -22.66 -13.37 28.32
N PRO A 5 -22.52 -14.41 27.47
CA PRO A 5 -21.37 -15.30 27.51
C PRO A 5 -20.11 -14.59 26.98
N GLY A 6 -18.99 -14.75 27.70
CA GLY A 6 -17.70 -14.15 27.37
C GLY A 6 -17.01 -14.80 26.14
N PRO A 7 -15.95 -14.15 25.62
CA PRO A 7 -15.29 -14.57 24.40
C PRO A 7 -14.55 -15.91 24.57
N THR A 8 -14.80 -16.82 23.64
CA THR A 8 -14.12 -18.11 23.48
C THR A 8 -12.68 -17.90 22.99
N VAL A 9 -11.73 -18.51 23.71
CA VAL A 9 -10.31 -18.61 23.32
C VAL A 9 -10.19 -19.52 22.07
N PRO A 10 -9.54 -19.09 20.98
CA PRO A 10 -9.29 -19.96 19.83
C PRO A 10 -8.30 -21.08 20.20
N GLY A 11 -8.71 -22.32 19.92
CA GLY A 11 -7.96 -23.54 20.24
C GLY A 11 -6.65 -23.65 19.47
N THR A 12 -5.63 -24.17 20.15
CA THR A 12 -4.36 -24.60 19.56
C THR A 12 -4.60 -25.87 18.75
N THR A 13 -4.36 -25.80 17.43
CA THR A 13 -4.35 -27.00 16.58
C THR A 13 -3.01 -27.72 16.76
N PRO A 14 -2.96 -29.04 16.98
CA PRO A 14 -1.71 -29.78 17.12
C PRO A 14 -0.94 -29.84 15.78
N PRO A 15 0.41 -29.94 15.82
CA PRO A 15 1.22 -29.97 14.60
C PRO A 15 1.14 -31.35 13.93
N GLY A 16 0.87 -31.38 12.63
CA GLY A 16 1.09 -32.56 11.78
C GLY A 16 -0.15 -33.10 11.05
N GLN A 17 -0.80 -32.29 10.21
CA GLN A 17 -1.53 -32.80 9.05
C GLN A 17 -1.28 -31.87 7.86
N SER A 18 -0.61 -32.40 6.83
CA SER A 18 -0.30 -31.74 5.57
C SER A 18 -1.45 -31.93 4.59
N ASP A 19 -2.24 -30.88 4.38
CA ASP A 19 -3.11 -30.82 3.20
C ASP A 19 -2.22 -30.55 1.97
N GLY A 20 -2.23 -31.51 1.05
CA GLY A 20 -1.28 -31.70 -0.05
C GLY A 20 -1.36 -30.70 -1.21
N ASN A 21 -1.56 -29.41 -0.94
CA ASN A 21 -1.30 -28.36 -1.90
C ASN A 21 -1.02 -27.04 -1.14
N LYS A 22 0.25 -26.81 -0.79
CA LYS A 22 0.68 -25.59 -0.09
C LYS A 22 0.74 -24.46 -1.13
N GLY A 23 -0.40 -23.81 -1.36
CA GLY A 23 -0.49 -22.62 -2.21
C GLY A 23 0.44 -21.51 -1.70
N LEU A 24 0.81 -20.59 -2.59
CA LEU A 24 1.54 -19.38 -2.21
C LEU A 24 0.77 -18.61 -1.14
N PRO A 25 1.45 -17.91 -0.21
CA PRO A 25 0.77 -17.07 0.75
C PRO A 25 -0.10 -16.04 0.01
N ILE A 26 -1.40 -16.13 0.22
CA ILE A 26 -2.33 -15.04 -0.05
C ILE A 26 -2.17 -14.06 1.10
N GLY A 27 -1.99 -12.77 0.78
CA GLY A 27 -1.58 -11.71 1.70
C GLY A 27 -2.18 -11.83 3.11
N GLU A 28 -1.33 -11.58 4.11
CA GLU A 28 -1.51 -11.83 5.56
C GLU A 28 -1.06 -13.21 6.09
N GLY A 29 -0.30 -13.98 5.31
CA GLY A 29 0.50 -15.07 5.86
C GLY A 29 1.60 -14.54 6.79
N GLU A 30 1.59 -14.95 8.06
CA GLU A 30 2.62 -14.63 9.05
C GLU A 30 4.02 -14.92 8.48
N VAL A 31 4.89 -13.90 8.36
CA VAL A 31 6.30 -14.08 8.01
C VAL A 31 6.93 -14.89 9.14
N ARG A 32 7.16 -16.18 8.90
CA ARG A 32 7.68 -17.11 9.91
C ARG A 32 9.18 -17.28 9.73
N VAL A 33 9.93 -16.98 10.80
CA VAL A 33 11.38 -17.13 10.85
C VAL A 33 11.75 -18.60 10.65
N LEU A 34 12.70 -18.88 9.74
CA LEU A 34 13.13 -20.21 9.32
C LEU A 34 13.80 -21.07 10.40
N SER A 35 13.94 -20.58 11.64
CA SER A 35 14.80 -21.22 12.64
C SER A 35 14.36 -22.64 13.05
N ASN A 36 13.15 -23.11 12.69
CA ASN A 36 12.61 -24.40 13.14
C ASN A 36 11.64 -25.13 12.15
N ARG A 37 11.71 -24.94 10.82
CA ARG A 37 10.80 -25.62 9.86
C ARG A 37 11.47 -26.83 9.20
N ALA A 38 10.72 -27.91 9.01
CA ALA A 38 11.13 -29.02 8.15
C ALA A 38 11.02 -28.61 6.67
N ASP A 39 11.95 -29.06 5.82
CA ASP A 39 12.01 -28.68 4.40
C ASP A 39 10.70 -28.97 3.64
N ASP A 40 10.00 -30.05 4.02
CA ASP A 40 8.70 -30.45 3.46
C ASP A 40 7.55 -29.45 3.75
N ASP A 41 7.78 -28.46 4.62
CA ASP A 41 6.85 -27.38 4.96
C ASP A 41 6.98 -26.11 4.13
N ILE A 42 7.96 -26.06 3.22
CA ILE A 42 8.22 -24.90 2.39
C ILE A 42 7.63 -25.15 1.00
N ALA A 43 6.79 -24.21 0.52
CA ALA A 43 6.25 -24.28 -0.83
C ALA A 43 7.38 -24.16 -1.87
N THR A 44 7.24 -24.80 -3.03
CA THR A 44 8.18 -24.68 -4.15
C THR A 44 7.66 -23.67 -5.17
N VAL A 45 8.55 -22.90 -5.79
CA VAL A 45 8.25 -22.00 -6.90
C VAL A 45 9.16 -22.26 -8.09
N THR A 46 8.67 -21.89 -9.27
CA THR A 46 9.46 -21.82 -10.50
C THR A 46 9.49 -20.38 -10.99
N THR A 47 10.68 -19.79 -11.09
CA THR A 47 10.84 -18.39 -11.54
C THR A 47 10.53 -18.23 -13.04
N ASP A 48 10.45 -16.98 -13.52
CA ASP A 48 10.27 -16.69 -14.95
C ASP A 48 11.39 -17.28 -15.83
N GLU A 49 12.57 -17.52 -15.27
CA GLU A 49 13.74 -18.09 -15.96
C GLU A 49 13.84 -19.62 -15.77
N GLY A 50 12.84 -20.26 -15.15
CA GLY A 50 12.77 -21.71 -14.99
C GLY A 50 13.51 -22.27 -13.79
N VAL A 51 13.97 -21.43 -12.85
CA VAL A 51 14.66 -21.88 -11.64
C VAL A 51 13.63 -22.42 -10.64
N GLU A 52 13.71 -23.70 -10.33
CA GLU A 52 12.87 -24.35 -9.32
C GLU A 52 13.55 -24.29 -7.94
N MET A 53 12.89 -23.73 -6.93
CA MET A 53 13.46 -23.58 -5.59
C MET A 53 12.39 -23.46 -4.50
N PRO A 54 12.74 -23.69 -3.23
CA PRO A 54 11.86 -23.37 -2.11
C PRO A 54 11.55 -21.87 -2.07
N PHE A 55 10.30 -21.52 -1.75
CA PHE A 55 9.81 -20.15 -1.58
C PHE A 55 10.28 -19.59 -0.23
N ILE A 56 11.57 -19.29 -0.16
CA ILE A 56 12.21 -18.67 0.99
C ILE A 56 12.49 -17.21 0.65
N VAL A 57 11.96 -16.29 1.46
CA VAL A 57 12.12 -14.86 1.25
C VAL A 57 13.08 -14.29 2.29
N ARG A 58 14.11 -13.58 1.83
CA ARG A 58 14.93 -12.71 2.67
C ARG A 58 14.28 -11.33 2.66
N VAL A 59 13.99 -10.80 3.85
CA VAL A 59 13.50 -9.43 4.05
C VAL A 59 14.63 -8.61 4.66
N GLU A 60 15.13 -7.66 3.89
CA GLU A 60 16.08 -6.65 4.36
C GLU A 60 15.32 -5.37 4.70
N THR A 61 15.55 -4.82 5.89
CA THR A 61 14.99 -3.55 6.31
C THR A 61 16.10 -2.66 6.85
N GLY A 62 16.03 -1.38 6.55
CA GLY A 62 16.99 -0.41 7.06
C GLY A 62 16.47 1.01 7.00
N VAL A 63 17.39 1.96 7.14
CA VAL A 63 17.13 3.38 7.00
C VAL A 63 17.99 3.91 5.87
N MET A 64 17.39 4.68 4.97
CA MET A 64 18.04 5.28 3.82
C MET A 64 17.45 6.65 3.55
N ASN A 65 18.30 7.58 3.10
CA ASN A 65 18.00 9.01 3.10
C ASN A 65 17.64 9.47 4.53
N ARG A 66 16.35 9.65 4.81
CA ARG A 66 15.83 10.06 6.13
C ARG A 66 14.74 9.15 6.69
N ASP A 67 14.51 7.99 6.07
CA ASP A 67 13.38 7.13 6.42
C ASP A 67 13.64 5.64 6.15
N ARG A 68 12.69 4.78 6.50
CA ARG A 68 12.84 3.34 6.37
C ARG A 68 12.70 2.86 4.93
N TYR A 69 13.39 1.77 4.60
CA TYR A 69 13.22 1.02 3.36
C TYR A 69 13.09 -0.48 3.64
N GLN A 70 12.54 -1.20 2.66
CA GLN A 70 12.42 -2.65 2.66
C GLN A 70 12.80 -3.18 1.27
N VAL A 71 13.65 -4.20 1.25
CA VAL A 71 13.97 -5.00 0.06
C VAL A 71 13.62 -6.45 0.36
N MET A 72 12.90 -7.10 -0.54
CA MET A 72 12.57 -8.52 -0.41
C MET A 72 13.05 -9.30 -1.63
N SER A 73 13.62 -10.47 -1.40
CA SER A 73 14.14 -11.32 -2.48
C SER A 73 13.92 -12.79 -2.14
N LEU A 74 13.63 -13.62 -3.15
CA LEU A 74 13.83 -15.07 -3.01
C LEU A 74 15.28 -15.34 -2.63
N PHE A 75 15.51 -16.28 -1.71
CA PHE A 75 16.83 -16.52 -1.14
C PHE A 75 17.09 -18.01 -0.97
N GLN A 76 18.29 -18.45 -1.36
CA GLN A 76 18.78 -19.81 -1.13
C GLN A 76 19.75 -19.80 0.07
N PRO A 77 19.35 -20.32 1.24
CA PRO A 77 20.25 -20.41 2.39
C PRO A 77 21.50 -21.24 2.08
N GLY A 78 22.65 -20.81 2.60
CA GLY A 78 23.93 -21.50 2.40
C GLY A 78 24.66 -21.14 1.10
N ASN A 79 24.00 -20.41 0.19
CA ASN A 79 24.65 -19.83 -0.99
C ASN A 79 25.01 -18.37 -0.73
N ASP A 80 26.23 -17.98 -1.02
CA ASP A 80 26.64 -16.57 -0.94
C ASP A 80 25.89 -15.73 -1.99
N TRP A 81 25.65 -14.46 -1.68
CA TRP A 81 25.10 -13.50 -2.64
C TRP A 81 25.90 -12.21 -2.56
N THR A 82 26.49 -11.81 -3.69
CA THR A 82 27.11 -10.49 -3.86
C THR A 82 26.67 -9.88 -5.19
N ALA A 83 26.87 -8.59 -5.39
CA ALA A 83 26.54 -7.97 -6.67
C ALA A 83 27.29 -8.55 -7.89
N LEU A 84 28.49 -9.08 -7.68
CA LEU A 84 29.30 -9.70 -8.75
C LEU A 84 29.01 -11.20 -8.91
N ASN A 85 28.35 -11.81 -7.93
CA ASN A 85 27.95 -13.21 -7.94
C ASN A 85 26.53 -13.33 -7.35
N PRO A 86 25.50 -12.89 -8.10
CA PRO A 86 24.11 -13.03 -7.68
C PRO A 86 23.69 -14.50 -7.62
N GLN A 87 22.74 -14.82 -6.74
CA GLN A 87 22.13 -16.15 -6.75
C GLN A 87 21.28 -16.34 -8.01
N GLU A 88 21.16 -17.59 -8.48
CA GLU A 88 20.60 -17.95 -9.80
C GLU A 88 19.15 -17.49 -10.02
N GLN A 89 18.35 -17.38 -8.95
CA GLN A 89 16.98 -16.91 -9.05
C GLN A 89 16.83 -15.43 -9.36
N TRP A 90 17.90 -14.64 -9.21
CA TRP A 90 17.87 -13.20 -9.49
C TRP A 90 17.86 -12.94 -10.99
N ASN A 91 16.72 -12.46 -11.50
CA ASN A 91 16.52 -12.21 -12.94
C ASN A 91 16.74 -10.74 -13.37
N GLY A 92 17.25 -9.89 -12.47
CA GLY A 92 17.53 -8.49 -12.75
C GLY A 92 16.30 -7.57 -12.72
N LYS A 93 15.11 -8.04 -12.31
CA LYS A 93 13.87 -7.27 -12.37
C LYS A 93 13.45 -6.79 -10.98
N VAL A 94 13.18 -5.50 -10.82
CA VAL A 94 12.71 -4.95 -9.54
C VAL A 94 11.26 -4.52 -9.62
N LEU A 95 10.43 -4.95 -8.67
CA LEU A 95 9.10 -4.41 -8.44
C LEU A 95 9.15 -3.37 -7.32
N ILE A 96 8.83 -2.12 -7.62
CA ILE A 96 8.72 -1.04 -6.64
C ILE A 96 7.26 -0.94 -6.22
N HIS A 97 6.93 -1.34 -5.00
CA HIS A 97 5.56 -1.30 -4.49
C HIS A 97 5.33 -0.07 -3.61
N HIS A 98 4.24 0.63 -3.93
CA HIS A 98 3.81 1.83 -3.23
C HIS A 98 2.58 1.56 -2.36
N GLY A 99 2.36 2.42 -1.37
CA GLY A 99 1.17 2.38 -0.53
C GLY A 99 -0.02 3.07 -1.20
N GLY A 100 -1.05 3.34 -0.40
CA GLY A 100 -2.19 4.16 -0.79
C GLY A 100 -2.23 5.47 0.01
N ASN A 101 -3.35 6.18 -0.12
CA ASN A 101 -3.66 7.41 0.61
C ASN A 101 -2.70 8.59 0.33
N VAL A 102 -3.00 9.73 0.93
CA VAL A 102 -2.15 10.93 0.94
C VAL A 102 -2.07 11.40 2.39
N GLY A 103 -0.86 11.61 2.90
CA GLY A 103 -0.69 11.99 4.30
C GLY A 103 0.64 12.69 4.56
N VAL A 104 0.70 13.38 5.70
CA VAL A 104 1.88 14.12 6.14
C VAL A 104 2.20 13.69 7.57
N SER A 105 3.17 12.79 7.70
CA SER A 105 3.73 12.44 9.00
C SER A 105 5.07 13.16 9.21
N TYR A 106 5.38 13.47 10.48
CA TYR A 106 6.60 14.21 10.86
C TYR A 106 7.72 13.32 11.43
N GLY A 107 7.44 12.03 11.64
CA GLY A 107 8.41 11.03 12.11
C GLY A 107 8.81 10.04 11.02
N MET A 108 9.68 9.10 11.36
CA MET A 108 10.01 7.99 10.47
C MET A 108 8.78 7.11 10.24
N GLY A 109 8.50 6.80 8.98
CA GLY A 109 7.44 5.89 8.57
C GLY A 109 7.94 4.45 8.43
N SER A 110 7.03 3.59 7.99
CA SER A 110 7.35 2.24 7.55
C SER A 110 7.06 2.12 6.06
N PRO A 111 7.90 1.39 5.29
CA PRO A 111 7.57 1.06 3.91
C PRO A 111 6.29 0.23 3.88
N PRO A 112 5.40 0.46 2.91
CA PRO A 112 4.19 -0.33 2.74
C PRO A 112 4.57 -1.78 2.41
N ASN A 113 4.17 -2.72 3.28
CA ASN A 113 4.43 -4.15 3.17
C ASN A 113 3.26 -4.91 2.54
N GLY A 114 2.66 -4.29 1.53
CA GLY A 114 1.47 -4.76 0.83
C GLY A 114 1.11 -3.74 -0.23
N ASP A 115 0.53 -4.20 -1.33
CA ASP A 115 -0.01 -3.32 -2.36
C ASP A 115 -1.50 -3.63 -2.56
N ILE A 116 -2.32 -2.59 -2.70
CA ILE A 116 -3.75 -2.72 -2.99
C ILE A 116 -3.97 -2.94 -4.51
N SER A 117 -2.87 -3.10 -5.24
CA SER A 117 -2.78 -3.09 -6.68
C SER A 117 -2.88 -4.52 -7.20
N GLY A 118 -4.03 -4.83 -7.81
CA GLY A 118 -4.41 -6.20 -8.17
C GLY A 118 -5.57 -6.72 -7.32
N ALA A 119 -5.93 -5.99 -6.25
CA ALA A 119 -6.95 -6.38 -5.29
C ALA A 119 -8.41 -6.18 -5.76
N THR A 120 -8.60 -5.61 -6.95
CA THR A 120 -9.91 -5.09 -7.37
C THR A 120 -10.69 -6.04 -8.28
N ASN A 121 -10.11 -7.20 -8.63
CA ASN A 121 -10.67 -8.10 -9.64
C ASN A 121 -11.06 -9.47 -9.09
N GLY A 122 -10.96 -9.72 -7.78
CA GLY A 122 -11.33 -10.99 -7.14
C GLY A 122 -10.39 -12.17 -7.44
N ASN A 123 -9.25 -11.91 -8.08
CA ASN A 123 -8.25 -12.93 -8.43
C ASN A 123 -7.16 -13.10 -7.36
N GLU A 124 -7.17 -12.34 -6.25
CA GLU A 124 -6.16 -12.48 -5.19
C GLU A 124 -6.13 -13.88 -4.61
N LEU A 125 -7.30 -14.52 -4.48
CA LEU A 125 -7.42 -15.87 -3.94
C LEU A 125 -6.69 -16.92 -4.80
N LEU A 126 -6.45 -16.63 -6.09
CA LEU A 126 -5.83 -17.55 -7.04
C LEU A 126 -4.36 -17.22 -7.34
N LEU A 127 -3.96 -15.94 -7.26
CA LEU A 127 -2.64 -15.49 -7.72
C LEU A 127 -1.76 -14.87 -6.62
N GLY A 128 -2.31 -14.49 -5.47
CA GLY A 128 -1.58 -13.75 -4.43
C GLY A 128 -1.45 -12.25 -4.72
N ASP A 129 -0.91 -11.49 -3.76
CA ASP A 129 -0.60 -10.07 -3.94
C ASP A 129 0.57 -9.86 -4.94
N SER A 130 0.74 -8.64 -5.45
CA SER A 130 1.72 -8.40 -6.51
C SER A 130 3.17 -8.64 -6.05
N ILE A 131 3.44 -8.45 -4.75
CA ILE A 131 4.75 -8.66 -4.13
C ILE A 131 5.09 -10.15 -4.19
N SER A 132 4.18 -11.01 -3.73
CA SER A 132 4.33 -12.46 -3.72
C SER A 132 4.46 -13.01 -5.15
N VAL A 133 3.66 -12.49 -6.09
CA VAL A 133 3.77 -12.86 -7.51
C VAL A 133 5.13 -12.48 -8.08
N ALA A 134 5.63 -11.28 -7.80
CA ALA A 134 6.92 -10.82 -8.30
C ALA A 134 8.07 -11.63 -7.70
N LEU A 135 8.05 -11.89 -6.39
CA LEU A 135 9.01 -12.75 -5.71
C LEU A 135 9.02 -14.14 -6.35
N ALA A 136 7.86 -14.79 -6.52
CA ALA A 136 7.76 -16.12 -7.13
C ALA A 136 8.34 -16.16 -8.56
N ARG A 137 8.31 -15.04 -9.29
CA ARG A 137 8.88 -14.90 -10.63
C ARG A 137 10.39 -14.58 -10.64
N GLY A 138 11.02 -14.42 -9.48
CA GLY A 138 12.46 -14.11 -9.34
C GLY A 138 12.79 -12.61 -9.29
N PHE A 139 11.78 -11.75 -9.12
CA PHE A 139 12.01 -10.32 -8.91
C PHE A 139 12.50 -10.07 -7.49
N ILE A 140 13.19 -8.94 -7.31
CA ILE A 140 13.37 -8.30 -6.03
C ILE A 140 12.26 -7.27 -5.89
N THR A 141 11.66 -7.18 -4.71
CA THR A 141 10.70 -6.10 -4.42
C THR A 141 11.35 -5.04 -3.57
N LEU A 142 10.97 -3.79 -3.80
CA LEU A 142 11.51 -2.61 -3.15
C LEU A 142 10.36 -1.72 -2.69
N SER A 143 10.47 -1.21 -1.47
CA SER A 143 9.64 -0.10 -1.02
C SER A 143 10.40 0.84 -0.09
N THR A 144 10.10 2.12 -0.16
CA THR A 144 10.61 3.14 0.75
C THR A 144 9.44 3.87 1.40
N ALA A 145 9.55 4.16 2.70
CA ALA A 145 8.55 4.94 3.42
C ALA A 145 8.41 6.35 2.81
N GLN A 146 9.50 6.92 2.32
CA GLN A 146 9.50 8.22 1.63
C GLN A 146 8.71 8.23 0.31
N ALA A 147 8.60 7.11 -0.39
CA ALA A 147 7.80 6.97 -1.61
C ALA A 147 6.38 6.43 -1.33
N ASN A 148 5.99 6.34 -0.06
CA ASN A 148 4.62 6.06 0.35
C ASN A 148 3.87 7.38 0.54
N LEU A 149 2.98 7.70 -0.40
CA LEU A 149 2.28 8.98 -0.41
C LEU A 149 1.36 9.19 0.81
N GLY A 150 0.83 8.11 1.40
CA GLY A 150 0.08 8.16 2.65
C GLY A 150 0.92 8.54 3.88
N HIS A 151 2.24 8.52 3.77
CA HIS A 151 3.17 8.93 4.81
C HIS A 151 3.84 10.28 4.50
N ASN A 152 4.28 10.47 3.25
CA ASN A 152 5.05 11.62 2.83
C ASN A 152 4.73 12.04 1.39
N VAL A 153 4.30 13.30 1.20
CA VAL A 153 3.95 13.85 -0.13
C VAL A 153 5.07 14.71 -0.73
N ASN A 154 6.34 14.48 -0.35
CA ASN A 154 7.48 15.21 -0.91
C ASN A 154 8.11 14.45 -2.09
N LEU A 155 7.75 14.89 -3.29
CA LEU A 155 8.21 14.32 -4.57
C LEU A 155 9.72 14.16 -4.67
N VAL A 156 10.49 15.17 -4.26
CA VAL A 156 11.95 15.17 -4.36
C VAL A 156 12.52 14.04 -3.51
N THR A 157 12.14 13.98 -2.23
CA THR A 157 12.72 12.98 -1.34
C THR A 157 12.18 11.57 -1.59
N ALA A 158 10.96 11.45 -2.12
CA ALA A 158 10.44 10.19 -2.62
C ALA A 158 11.35 9.66 -3.75
N ALA A 159 11.63 10.49 -4.77
CA ALA A 159 12.49 10.11 -5.89
C ALA A 159 13.93 9.80 -5.44
N GLU A 160 14.53 10.63 -4.59
CA GLU A 160 15.87 10.40 -4.03
C GLU A 160 15.95 9.06 -3.29
N SER A 161 14.94 8.74 -2.45
CA SER A 161 14.93 7.48 -1.71
C SER A 161 14.91 6.26 -2.64
N LEU A 162 14.17 6.34 -3.76
CA LEU A 162 14.10 5.25 -4.73
C LEU A 162 15.38 5.13 -5.55
N MET A 163 16.01 6.24 -5.90
CA MET A 163 17.32 6.23 -6.55
C MET A 163 18.38 5.57 -5.66
N MET A 164 18.46 5.98 -4.40
CA MET A 164 19.39 5.38 -3.44
C MET A 164 19.10 3.90 -3.22
N ALA A 165 17.83 3.51 -3.12
CA ALA A 165 17.48 2.12 -2.89
C ALA A 165 17.72 1.23 -4.12
N LYS A 166 17.58 1.80 -5.33
CA LYS A 166 17.97 1.14 -6.58
C LYS A 166 19.47 0.93 -6.66
N GLU A 167 20.27 1.92 -6.27
CA GLU A 167 21.74 1.79 -6.16
C GLU A 167 22.11 0.69 -5.17
N HIS A 168 21.47 0.68 -4.00
CA HIS A 168 21.68 -0.36 -2.98
C HIS A 168 21.40 -1.77 -3.51
N ILE A 169 20.34 -1.96 -4.30
CA ILE A 169 20.08 -3.24 -4.97
C ILE A 169 21.21 -3.58 -5.94
N ILE A 170 21.67 -2.62 -6.76
CA ILE A 170 22.74 -2.85 -7.74
C ILE A 170 24.05 -3.24 -7.02
N GLU A 171 24.40 -2.56 -5.94
CA GLU A 171 25.66 -2.75 -5.21
C GLU A 171 25.68 -4.02 -4.34
N ASN A 172 24.53 -4.52 -3.90
CA ASN A 172 24.46 -5.68 -2.99
C ASN A 172 23.89 -6.95 -3.63
N TYR A 173 22.99 -6.81 -4.60
CA TYR A 173 22.28 -7.93 -5.23
C TYR A 173 22.70 -8.17 -6.67
N GLY A 174 23.15 -7.14 -7.39
CA GLY A 174 23.65 -7.23 -8.76
C GLY A 174 22.86 -6.40 -9.77
N PRO A 175 23.27 -6.40 -11.06
CA PRO A 175 22.74 -5.49 -12.06
C PRO A 175 21.21 -5.56 -12.22
N VAL A 176 20.57 -4.39 -12.31
CA VAL A 176 19.13 -4.26 -12.58
C VAL A 176 18.90 -4.07 -14.08
N ARG A 177 18.07 -4.94 -14.67
CA ARG A 177 17.60 -4.88 -16.06
C ARG A 177 16.49 -3.85 -16.22
N TYR A 178 15.50 -3.84 -15.32
CA TYR A 178 14.43 -2.86 -15.30
C TYR A 178 13.72 -2.80 -13.95
N THR A 179 13.03 -1.69 -13.72
CA THR A 179 12.15 -1.47 -12.58
C THR A 179 10.71 -1.25 -13.03
N ILE A 180 9.75 -1.85 -12.34
CA ILE A 180 8.31 -1.63 -12.55
C ILE A 180 7.70 -1.11 -11.26
N GLY A 181 6.96 0.00 -11.32
CA GLY A 181 6.16 0.48 -10.20
C GLY A 181 4.80 -0.23 -10.12
N THR A 182 4.28 -0.42 -8.91
CA THR A 182 2.89 -0.87 -8.67
C THR A 182 2.25 -0.08 -7.53
N GLY A 183 0.96 0.25 -7.65
CA GLY A 183 0.23 0.98 -6.61
C GLY A 183 -1.16 1.47 -7.03
N CYS A 184 -2.05 1.62 -6.04
CA CYS A 184 -3.41 2.14 -6.19
C CYS A 184 -3.56 3.51 -5.50
N SER A 185 -4.37 4.42 -6.06
CA SER A 185 -4.70 5.73 -5.47
C SER A 185 -3.43 6.56 -5.19
N GLY A 186 -3.04 6.77 -3.93
CA GLY A 186 -1.78 7.44 -3.56
C GLY A 186 -0.54 6.84 -4.21
N GLY A 187 -0.49 5.52 -4.34
CA GLY A 187 0.62 4.83 -5.02
C GLY A 187 0.64 5.08 -6.53
N ALA A 188 -0.52 5.27 -7.16
CA ALA A 188 -0.59 5.66 -8.57
C ALA A 188 -0.11 7.10 -8.76
N ILE A 189 -0.50 8.02 -7.87
CA ILE A 189 -0.03 9.41 -7.86
C ILE A 189 1.50 9.46 -7.69
N ALA A 190 2.04 8.75 -6.70
CA ALA A 190 3.48 8.71 -6.43
C ALA A 190 4.26 8.29 -7.68
N GLN A 191 3.88 7.15 -8.28
CA GLN A 191 4.52 6.64 -9.50
C GLN A 191 4.46 7.62 -10.66
N GLN A 192 3.29 8.20 -10.94
CA GLN A 192 3.11 9.12 -12.07
C GLN A 192 3.91 10.40 -11.88
N HIS A 193 3.86 11.00 -10.67
CA HIS A 193 4.60 12.22 -10.38
C HIS A 193 6.11 11.98 -10.42
N ILE A 194 6.60 10.89 -9.82
CA ILE A 194 8.03 10.55 -9.82
C ILE A 194 8.50 10.24 -11.25
N ALA A 195 7.76 9.44 -12.02
CA ALA A 195 8.13 9.12 -13.39
C ALA A 195 8.14 10.35 -14.31
N ASN A 196 7.24 11.31 -14.07
CA ASN A 196 7.19 12.57 -14.81
C ASN A 196 8.39 13.49 -14.48
N ALA A 197 8.70 13.67 -13.20
CA ALA A 197 9.75 14.60 -12.76
C ALA A 197 11.17 14.01 -12.79
N TYR A 198 11.31 12.70 -12.61
CA TYR A 198 12.57 11.98 -12.51
C TYR A 198 12.58 10.75 -13.45
N PRO A 199 12.68 10.98 -14.77
CA PRO A 199 12.68 9.89 -15.74
C PRO A 199 13.87 8.95 -15.53
N GLY A 200 13.65 7.64 -15.68
CA GLY A 200 14.67 6.60 -15.52
C GLY A 200 14.59 5.81 -14.20
N ILE A 201 13.86 6.32 -13.20
CA ILE A 201 13.57 5.55 -11.97
C ILE A 201 12.74 4.31 -12.31
N TYR A 202 11.74 4.44 -13.19
CA TYR A 202 10.86 3.36 -13.67
C TYR A 202 11.06 3.08 -15.17
N GLN A 203 10.93 1.81 -15.56
CA GLN A 203 10.81 1.37 -16.95
C GLN A 203 9.37 0.95 -17.30
N GLY A 204 8.54 0.65 -16.30
CA GLY A 204 7.11 0.39 -16.47
C GLY A 204 6.33 0.80 -15.23
N LEU A 205 5.05 1.11 -15.40
CA LEU A 205 4.14 1.49 -14.31
C LEU A 205 2.89 0.62 -14.37
N ILE A 206 2.49 0.08 -13.23
CA ILE A 206 1.20 -0.58 -13.00
C ILE A 206 0.44 0.33 -12.03
N VAL A 207 -0.47 1.13 -12.60
CA VAL A 207 -1.26 2.09 -11.82
C VAL A 207 -2.71 1.62 -11.75
N GLN A 208 -3.25 1.49 -10.54
CA GLN A 208 -4.67 1.22 -10.29
C GLN A 208 -5.32 2.40 -9.57
N CYS A 209 -6.65 2.46 -9.62
CA CYS A 209 -7.43 3.51 -8.93
C CYS A 209 -6.89 4.92 -9.23
N SER A 210 -6.43 5.11 -10.48
CA SER A 210 -5.73 6.33 -10.90
C SER A 210 -6.72 7.41 -11.31
N TYR A 211 -6.24 8.64 -11.35
CA TYR A 211 -7.02 9.83 -11.64
C TYR A 211 -6.59 10.39 -13.00
N PRO A 212 -7.51 10.74 -13.91
CA PRO A 212 -7.17 11.42 -15.16
C PRO A 212 -6.42 12.74 -14.93
N ASP A 213 -6.80 13.46 -13.87
CA ASP A 213 -6.06 14.60 -13.34
C ASP A 213 -6.20 14.66 -11.81
N VAL A 214 -5.07 14.47 -11.12
CA VAL A 214 -5.01 14.40 -9.66
C VAL A 214 -5.39 15.74 -9.04
N TRP A 215 -4.98 16.85 -9.66
CA TRP A 215 -5.18 18.17 -9.06
C TRP A 215 -6.62 18.64 -9.11
N THR A 216 -7.31 18.51 -10.25
CA THR A 216 -8.75 18.84 -10.31
C THR A 216 -9.58 17.90 -9.43
N THR A 217 -9.19 16.63 -9.31
CA THR A 217 -9.85 15.70 -8.37
C THR A 217 -9.67 16.16 -6.92
N ALA A 218 -8.47 16.55 -6.51
CA ALA A 218 -8.21 17.04 -5.16
C ALA A 218 -8.95 18.36 -4.86
N MET A 219 -8.97 19.28 -5.83
CA MET A 219 -9.74 20.54 -5.72
C MET A 219 -11.23 20.25 -5.55
N GLN A 220 -11.78 19.30 -6.31
CA GLN A 220 -13.17 18.91 -6.20
C GLN A 220 -13.53 18.38 -4.80
N PHE A 221 -12.68 17.53 -4.21
CA PHE A 221 -12.92 17.05 -2.84
C PHE A 221 -12.82 18.17 -1.79
N ALA A 222 -11.88 19.11 -1.96
CA ALA A 222 -11.79 20.29 -1.11
C ALA A 222 -13.03 21.18 -1.22
N ASP A 223 -13.50 21.45 -2.44
CA ASP A 223 -14.70 22.25 -2.68
C ASP A 223 -15.94 21.57 -2.10
N TYR A 224 -16.05 20.24 -2.20
CA TYR A 224 -17.14 19.50 -1.57
C TYR A 224 -17.23 19.77 -0.08
N ASN A 225 -16.10 19.65 0.61
CA ASN A 225 -16.04 19.87 2.05
C ASN A 225 -16.36 21.33 2.40
N LEU A 226 -15.82 22.30 1.67
CA LEU A 226 -16.08 23.72 1.91
C LEU A 226 -17.56 24.08 1.71
N ILE A 227 -18.21 23.56 0.66
CA ILE A 227 -19.63 23.79 0.40
C ILE A 227 -20.49 23.05 1.43
N SER A 228 -20.13 21.81 1.78
CA SER A 228 -20.76 21.02 2.84
C SER A 228 -20.76 21.79 4.17
N ASN A 229 -19.61 22.35 4.55
CA ASN A 229 -19.46 23.21 5.73
C ASN A 229 -20.32 24.48 5.65
N TYR A 230 -20.33 25.16 4.49
CA TYR A 230 -21.14 26.36 4.28
C TYR A 230 -22.64 26.10 4.43
N LEU A 231 -23.11 24.93 3.97
CA LEU A 231 -24.51 24.53 4.04
C LEU A 231 -24.89 23.86 5.37
N GLY A 232 -23.93 23.61 6.26
CA GLY A 232 -24.15 22.89 7.52
C GLY A 232 -24.40 21.39 7.33
N LEU A 233 -23.90 20.78 6.25
CA LEU A 233 -24.15 19.39 5.87
C LEU A 233 -23.02 18.44 6.28
N GLN A 234 -22.42 18.69 7.44
CA GLN A 234 -21.36 17.84 7.97
C GLN A 234 -21.94 16.51 8.48
N MET A 235 -21.36 15.40 8.04
CA MET A 235 -21.72 14.08 8.57
C MET A 235 -21.26 13.97 10.03
N PRO A 236 -22.15 13.57 10.96
CA PRO A 236 -21.79 13.31 12.33
C PRO A 236 -20.93 12.05 12.45
N GLU A 237 -19.96 12.07 13.36
CA GLU A 237 -18.99 10.99 13.56
C GLU A 237 -19.60 9.68 14.11
N GLY A 238 -20.86 9.70 14.53
CA GLY A 238 -21.57 8.56 15.09
C GLY A 238 -22.97 8.36 14.49
N PRO A 239 -23.52 7.13 14.58
CA PRO A 239 -24.84 6.79 14.01
C PRO A 239 -25.99 7.61 14.60
N GLU A 240 -25.80 8.21 15.78
CA GLU A 240 -26.83 8.98 16.48
C GLU A 240 -27.19 10.31 15.78
N GLY A 241 -26.27 10.87 14.98
CA GLY A 241 -26.53 12.10 14.23
C GLY A 241 -27.06 11.88 12.81
N PHE A 242 -27.22 10.63 12.35
CA PHE A 242 -27.64 10.35 10.98
C PHE A 242 -29.02 10.93 10.64
N PHE A 243 -29.96 10.89 11.59
CA PHE A 243 -31.31 11.44 11.40
C PHE A 243 -31.33 12.98 11.35
N SER A 244 -30.50 13.66 12.15
CA SER A 244 -30.37 15.12 12.07
C SER A 244 -29.70 15.53 10.77
N PHE A 245 -28.65 14.81 10.36
CA PHE A 245 -28.02 15.01 9.05
C PHE A 245 -29.01 14.82 7.89
N MET A 246 -29.84 13.77 7.91
CA MET A 246 -30.86 13.55 6.87
C MET A 246 -31.95 14.64 6.89
N ALA A 247 -32.28 15.18 8.08
CA ALA A 247 -33.18 16.33 8.18
C ALA A 247 -32.53 17.56 7.53
N ASP A 248 -31.27 17.88 7.88
CA ASP A 248 -30.53 19.01 7.32
C ASP A 248 -30.30 18.86 5.80
N LEU A 249 -30.09 17.63 5.31
CA LEU A 249 -29.99 17.33 3.88
C LEU A 249 -31.32 17.55 3.14
N LEU A 250 -32.46 17.36 3.80
CA LEU A 250 -33.79 17.56 3.23
C LEU A 250 -34.31 19.00 3.41
N THR A 251 -33.86 19.72 4.43
CA THR A 251 -34.31 21.06 4.78
C THR A 251 -33.28 22.16 4.48
N ASN A 252 -32.12 21.82 3.92
CA ASN A 252 -31.19 22.83 3.46
C ASN A 252 -31.83 23.74 2.40
N GLY A 253 -31.22 24.90 2.20
CA GLY A 253 -31.69 25.88 1.22
C GLY A 253 -31.55 25.46 -0.24
N LEU A 254 -31.05 24.24 -0.54
CA LEU A 254 -30.86 23.75 -1.90
C LEU A 254 -32.00 22.84 -2.34
N LEU A 255 -32.65 23.23 -3.44
CA LEU A 255 -33.57 22.36 -4.14
C LEU A 255 -32.81 21.14 -4.71
N PRO A 256 -33.41 19.94 -4.74
CA PRO A 256 -32.82 18.75 -5.37
C PRO A 256 -32.29 18.99 -6.80
N THR A 257 -32.91 19.89 -7.55
CA THR A 257 -32.49 20.27 -8.91
C THR A 257 -31.24 21.13 -8.96
N GLN A 258 -30.85 21.81 -7.86
CA GLN A 258 -29.66 22.66 -7.77
C GLN A 258 -28.39 21.84 -7.47
N TRP A 259 -28.53 20.66 -6.87
CA TRP A 259 -27.42 19.78 -6.49
C TRP A 259 -26.47 19.43 -7.64
N PRO A 260 -26.95 18.98 -8.82
CA PRO A 260 -26.07 18.69 -9.94
C PRO A 260 -25.35 19.94 -10.48
N PHE A 261 -25.90 21.14 -10.31
CA PHE A 261 -25.24 22.38 -10.77
C PHE A 261 -24.14 22.85 -9.82
N ILE A 262 -24.28 22.58 -8.52
CA ILE A 262 -23.32 23.00 -7.50
C ILE A 262 -22.19 21.97 -7.39
N TYR A 263 -22.55 20.70 -7.26
CA TYR A 263 -21.58 19.65 -7.04
C TYR A 263 -21.12 19.00 -8.34
N GLY A 264 -21.89 19.08 -9.44
CA GLY A 264 -21.67 18.31 -10.67
C GLY A 264 -22.33 16.92 -10.67
N HIS A 265 -22.97 16.55 -9.55
CA HIS A 265 -23.43 15.18 -9.23
C HIS A 265 -24.65 15.23 -8.30
N LEU A 266 -25.25 14.07 -8.05
CA LEU A 266 -26.19 13.88 -6.94
C LEU A 266 -25.47 13.94 -5.58
N PRO A 267 -26.18 14.28 -4.48
CA PRO A 267 -25.61 14.54 -3.15
C PRO A 267 -24.80 13.40 -2.51
N VAL A 268 -24.84 12.19 -3.07
CA VAL A 268 -24.14 11.02 -2.50
C VAL A 268 -22.61 11.20 -2.52
N ASN A 269 -22.07 11.75 -3.62
CA ASN A 269 -20.62 11.88 -3.79
C ASN A 269 -19.95 12.81 -2.77
N PRO A 270 -20.44 14.05 -2.51
CA PRO A 270 -19.83 14.91 -1.50
C PRO A 270 -19.90 14.30 -0.09
N VAL A 271 -20.99 13.61 0.27
CA VAL A 271 -21.16 12.98 1.59
C VAL A 271 -20.18 11.81 1.78
N VAL A 272 -20.05 10.94 0.78
CA VAL A 272 -19.11 9.81 0.83
C VAL A 272 -17.67 10.32 0.83
N SER A 273 -17.37 11.37 0.06
CA SER A 273 -16.05 12.02 0.04
C SER A 273 -15.68 12.61 1.40
N ASP A 274 -16.59 13.36 2.01
CA ASP A 274 -16.36 13.98 3.33
C ASP A 274 -16.00 12.92 4.37
N LEU A 275 -16.78 11.84 4.45
CA LEU A 275 -16.48 10.71 5.34
C LEU A 275 -15.14 10.04 5.06
N ALA A 276 -14.79 9.87 3.79
CA ALA A 276 -13.62 9.09 3.41
C ALA A 276 -12.31 9.85 3.66
N PHE A 277 -12.30 11.17 3.51
CA PHE A 277 -11.06 11.94 3.45
C PHE A 277 -10.88 12.95 4.58
N PHE A 278 -11.95 13.58 5.06
CA PHE A 278 -11.83 14.72 5.96
C PHE A 278 -11.67 14.39 7.44
N PRO A 279 -12.13 13.25 7.99
CA PRO A 279 -11.76 12.86 9.35
C PRO A 279 -10.25 12.91 9.56
N ALA A 280 -9.47 12.37 8.62
CA ALA A 280 -8.00 12.35 8.66
C ALA A 280 -7.32 13.71 8.36
N ALA A 281 -8.08 14.73 7.94
CA ALA A 281 -7.55 16.03 7.54
C ALA A 281 -7.73 17.12 8.62
N TYR A 282 -8.41 16.83 9.73
CA TYR A 282 -8.58 17.78 10.83
C TYR A 282 -7.29 17.95 11.66
N PRO A 283 -7.02 19.16 12.16
CA PRO A 283 -5.78 19.47 12.90
C PRO A 283 -5.73 18.84 14.31
N ASP A 284 -6.85 18.36 14.84
CA ASP A 284 -6.98 17.82 16.21
C ASP A 284 -6.81 16.29 16.28
N GLN A 285 -6.08 15.71 15.32
CA GLN A 285 -5.74 14.28 15.28
C GLN A 285 -4.84 13.90 16.47
N GLU A 286 -5.05 12.73 17.08
CA GLU A 286 -4.22 12.22 18.19
C GLU A 286 -2.71 12.17 17.81
N ASP A 287 -2.41 11.95 16.52
CA ASP A 287 -1.06 11.93 15.95
C ASP A 287 -0.51 13.31 15.58
N CYS A 288 -1.37 14.34 15.51
CA CYS A 288 -0.94 15.73 15.49
C CYS A 288 -0.55 16.10 16.92
N ARG A 289 0.71 15.83 17.30
CA ARG A 289 1.28 16.40 18.52
C ARG A 289 1.08 17.91 18.45
N HIS A 290 0.10 18.41 19.17
CA HIS A 290 0.04 19.82 19.53
C HIS A 290 1.42 20.13 20.11
N SER A 291 2.18 20.96 19.40
CA SER A 291 3.26 21.71 20.00
C SER A 291 2.61 22.70 20.98
N ALA A 292 2.11 22.18 22.09
CA ALA A 292 1.87 22.97 23.29
C ALA A 292 3.25 23.41 23.77
N GLY A 293 3.46 24.73 23.78
CA GLY A 293 4.68 25.36 24.26
C GLY A 293 4.92 25.18 25.75
#